data_AF-A0A226NMD6-F1
#
_entry.id   AF-A0A226NMD6-F1
#
_cell.length_a   1.000
_cell.length_b   1.000
_cell.length_c   1.000
_cell.angle_alpha   90.00
_cell.angle_beta   90.00
_cell.angle_gamma   90.00
#
_symmetry.space_group_name_H-M   'P 1'
#
loop_
_entity.id
_entity.type
_entity.pdbx_description
1 polymer ?
#
loop_
_entity_poly.entity_id
_entity_poly.type
_entity_poly.pdbx_seq_one_letter_code
_entity_poly.pdbx_strand_id
1 'polypeptide(L)'
;MKLTAFSTFYFWLALFLAGFLGIADSFVGSQKNHTLIFTKESIIRNCSCLADIRDCDYSLANLLCNCRTVLPSTMEKTDYSNDLTIWFTDTSVLEMLLNFTMVWDLKLSFCGTTPLPTEYLTIWGLRKLRVKNKVKGQFPEQSVTIYSSSKNEKEDLLAVHNKDRQMFVYISFLDTSLFNGYSLLKSYSVENVSSITEHFHNLLYSNVFSTSDNRSYVVTFIY
;
A
#
# COMPACT_ATOMS: atom_id res chain seq x y z
N MET A 1 40.95 52.54 -15.39
CA MET A 1 40.02 52.41 -14.25
C MET A 1 38.82 51.58 -14.72
N LYS A 2 38.55 50.46 -14.03
CA LYS A 2 37.38 49.57 -14.11
C LYS A 2 37.06 48.87 -15.45
N LEU A 3 37.64 47.68 -15.65
CA LEU A 3 37.09 46.65 -16.56
C LEU A 3 37.31 45.23 -16.01
N THR A 4 37.06 45.01 -14.72
CA THR A 4 37.18 43.67 -14.11
C THR A 4 35.95 43.26 -13.28
N ALA A 5 35.03 44.19 -12.98
CA ALA A 5 33.85 43.91 -12.16
C ALA A 5 32.66 43.32 -12.94
N PHE A 6 32.64 43.45 -14.28
CA PHE A 6 31.52 42.98 -15.09
C PHE A 6 31.52 41.46 -15.30
N SER A 7 32.71 40.84 -15.39
CA SER A 7 32.83 39.41 -15.69
C SER A 7 32.43 38.51 -14.50
N THR A 8 32.74 38.93 -13.28
CA THR A 8 32.39 38.16 -12.08
C THR A 8 30.88 38.16 -11.83
N PHE A 9 30.17 39.23 -12.17
CA PHE A 9 28.72 39.31 -11.96
C PHE A 9 27.95 38.31 -12.83
N TYR A 10 28.31 38.15 -14.10
CA TYR A 10 27.69 37.16 -14.98
C TYR A 10 27.99 35.72 -14.58
N PHE A 11 29.19 35.47 -14.04
CA PHE A 11 29.56 34.14 -13.58
C PHE A 11 28.75 33.71 -12.36
N TRP A 12 28.53 34.62 -11.41
CA TRP A 12 27.68 34.37 -10.23
C TRP A 12 26.19 34.29 -10.60
N LEU A 13 25.71 35.08 -11.56
CA LEU A 13 24.34 34.98 -12.07
C LEU A 13 24.07 33.64 -12.77
N ALA A 14 25.04 33.14 -13.53
CA ALA A 14 24.95 31.84 -14.21
C ALA A 14 24.95 30.67 -13.21
N LEU A 15 25.74 30.74 -12.14
CA LEU A 15 25.71 29.76 -11.05
C LEU A 15 24.38 29.78 -10.27
N PHE A 16 23.81 30.97 -10.04
CA PHE A 16 22.49 31.10 -9.42
C PHE A 16 21.37 30.55 -10.32
N LEU A 17 21.39 30.85 -11.63
CA LEU A 17 20.41 30.33 -12.59
C LEU A 17 20.53 28.82 -12.82
N ALA A 18 21.74 28.27 -12.79
CA ALA A 18 21.97 26.82 -12.85
C ALA A 18 21.51 26.09 -11.58
N GLY A 19 21.57 26.75 -10.41
CA GLY A 19 21.06 26.21 -9.15
C GLY A 19 19.54 26.07 -9.07
N PHE A 20 18.78 26.86 -9.84
CA PHE A 20 17.31 26.77 -9.88
C PHE A 20 16.77 25.79 -10.94
N LEU A 21 17.59 25.37 -11.90
CA LEU A 21 17.20 24.40 -12.93
C LEU A 21 17.52 22.94 -12.56
N GLY A 22 18.14 22.70 -11.40
CA GLY A 22 18.59 21.39 -10.93
C GLY A 22 17.70 20.69 -9.89
N ILE A 23 16.47 21.16 -9.64
CA ILE A 23 15.50 20.50 -8.75
C ILE A 23 14.22 20.20 -9.53
N ALA A 24 14.35 19.42 -10.59
CA ALA A 24 13.21 18.77 -11.24
C ALA A 24 13.55 17.33 -11.69
N ASP A 25 14.63 16.76 -11.16
CA ASP A 25 14.97 15.36 -11.37
C ASP A 25 14.41 14.54 -10.20
N SER A 26 13.15 14.13 -10.34
CA SER A 26 12.64 12.82 -9.89
C SER A 26 11.12 12.86 -9.77
N PHE A 27 10.35 12.81 -10.86
CA PHE A 27 8.98 12.25 -10.80
C PHE A 27 8.44 11.93 -12.20
N VAL A 28 9.26 11.38 -13.10
CA VAL A 28 8.73 10.60 -14.23
C VAL A 28 8.78 9.13 -13.82
N GLY A 29 8.02 8.81 -12.77
CA GLY A 29 7.58 7.44 -12.57
C GLY A 29 6.66 7.09 -13.73
N SER A 30 6.83 5.90 -14.31
CA SER A 30 5.89 5.30 -15.27
C SER A 30 4.46 5.67 -14.87
N GLN A 31 3.72 6.34 -15.77
CA GLN A 31 2.39 6.89 -15.50
C GLN A 31 1.38 5.73 -15.39
N LYS A 32 1.47 4.98 -14.29
CA LYS A 32 0.53 3.94 -13.90
C LYS A 32 -0.64 4.62 -13.20
N ASN A 33 -1.86 4.22 -13.52
CA ASN A 33 -3.03 4.69 -12.79
C ASN A 33 -3.03 4.07 -11.39
N HIS A 34 -2.98 4.90 -10.37
CA HIS A 34 -3.03 4.46 -8.97
C HIS A 34 -4.47 4.49 -8.49
N THR A 35 -4.90 3.42 -7.81
CA THR A 35 -6.24 3.37 -7.23
C THR A 35 -6.19 3.93 -5.83
N LEU A 36 -6.99 4.97 -5.57
CA LEU A 36 -7.15 5.57 -4.26
C LEU A 36 -8.58 5.34 -3.76
N ILE A 37 -8.73 4.75 -2.58
CA ILE A 37 -10.02 4.58 -1.92
C ILE A 37 -9.99 5.33 -0.59
N PHE A 38 -11.04 6.10 -0.33
CA PHE A 38 -11.18 6.76 0.97
C PHE A 38 -12.62 6.90 1.40
N THR A 39 -12.83 7.03 2.71
CA THR A 39 -14.12 7.34 3.30
C THR A 39 -14.15 8.76 3.86
N LYS A 40 -15.25 9.46 3.63
CA LYS A 40 -15.57 10.72 4.29
C LYS A 40 -17.07 10.74 4.58
N GLU A 41 -17.45 10.99 5.84
CA GLU A 41 -18.87 11.10 6.24
C GLU A 41 -19.69 9.86 5.83
N SER A 42 -19.13 8.66 6.00
CA SER A 42 -19.73 7.36 5.61
C SER A 42 -19.89 7.12 4.10
N ILE A 43 -19.36 8.01 3.26
CA ILE A 43 -19.35 7.86 1.81
C ILE A 43 -17.99 7.32 1.37
N ILE A 44 -17.98 6.20 0.65
CA ILE A 44 -16.77 5.64 0.04
C ILE A 44 -16.56 6.30 -1.34
N ARG A 45 -15.34 6.78 -1.57
CA ARG A 45 -14.86 7.30 -2.85
C ARG A 45 -13.83 6.34 -3.40
N ASN A 46 -14.03 5.91 -4.65
CA ASN A 46 -13.06 5.16 -5.43
C ASN A 46 -12.55 6.08 -6.54
N CYS A 47 -11.26 6.35 -6.52
CA CYS A 47 -10.60 7.33 -7.37
C CYS A 47 -9.49 6.68 -8.19
N SER A 48 -9.39 7.08 -9.46
CA SER A 48 -8.22 6.81 -10.30
C SER A 48 -7.38 8.08 -10.41
N CYS A 49 -6.13 8.00 -9.98
CA CYS A 49 -5.18 9.11 -9.93
C CYS A 49 -3.98 8.86 -10.85
N LEU A 50 -3.52 9.89 -11.55
CA LEU A 50 -2.32 9.84 -12.40
C LEU A 50 -1.01 10.00 -11.62
N ALA A 51 -1.09 10.52 -10.39
CA ALA A 51 0.03 10.77 -9.51
C ALA A 51 -0.39 10.54 -8.05
N ASP A 52 0.59 10.32 -7.18
CA ASP A 52 0.37 10.22 -5.74
C ASP A 52 -0.16 11.54 -5.19
N ILE A 53 -1.26 11.46 -4.45
CA ILE A 53 -1.86 12.61 -3.77
C ILE A 53 -1.36 12.65 -2.33
N ARG A 54 -1.18 13.87 -1.80
CA ARG A 54 -0.87 14.07 -0.38
C ARG A 54 -1.91 13.35 0.49
N ASP A 55 -1.43 12.42 1.31
CA ASP A 55 -2.30 11.59 2.14
C ASP A 55 -3.23 12.41 3.03
N CYS A 56 -4.48 11.97 3.12
CA CYS A 56 -5.56 12.59 3.89
C CYS A 56 -6.00 13.99 3.40
N ASP A 57 -5.62 14.42 2.19
CA ASP A 57 -6.15 15.62 1.54
C ASP A 57 -7.29 15.27 0.59
N TYR A 58 -8.48 15.09 1.17
CA TYR A 58 -9.68 14.68 0.43
C TYR A 58 -10.10 15.70 -0.63
N SER A 59 -9.90 17.00 -0.37
CA SER A 59 -10.27 18.05 -1.31
C SER A 59 -9.37 18.02 -2.54
N LEU A 60 -8.06 17.85 -2.32
CA LEU A 60 -7.09 17.72 -3.40
C LEU A 60 -7.32 16.45 -4.24
N ALA A 61 -7.63 15.33 -3.58
CA ALA A 61 -7.95 14.08 -4.28
C ALA A 61 -9.17 14.21 -5.20
N ASN A 62 -10.25 14.84 -4.72
CA ASN A 62 -11.46 15.06 -5.54
C ASN A 62 -11.23 16.02 -6.71
N LEU A 63 -10.22 16.89 -6.62
CA LEU A 63 -9.88 17.84 -7.68
C LEU A 63 -8.99 17.19 -8.76
N LEU A 64 -7.99 16.42 -8.34
CA LEU A 64 -6.94 15.90 -9.22
C LEU A 64 -7.19 14.48 -9.74
N CYS A 65 -8.08 13.73 -9.10
CA CYS A 65 -8.38 12.35 -9.48
C CYS A 65 -9.80 12.21 -10.03
N ASN A 66 -10.01 11.19 -10.86
CA ASN A 66 -11.34 10.82 -11.30
C ASN A 66 -12.02 9.96 -10.21
N CYS A 67 -12.83 10.59 -9.37
CA CYS A 67 -13.47 9.96 -8.21
C CYS A 67 -14.95 9.67 -8.44
N ARG A 68 -15.37 8.45 -8.13
CA ARG A 68 -16.78 8.04 -8.08
C ARG A 68 -17.17 7.64 -6.66
N THR A 69 -18.41 7.96 -6.29
CA THR A 69 -19.01 7.43 -5.06
C THR A 69 -19.43 5.98 -5.30
N VAL A 70 -19.10 5.10 -4.37
CA VAL A 70 -19.50 3.69 -4.42
C VAL A 70 -20.27 3.33 -3.15
N LEU A 71 -21.30 2.50 -3.31
CA LEU A 71 -22.04 1.94 -2.18
C LEU A 71 -21.25 0.76 -1.61
N PRO A 72 -21.22 0.58 -0.28
CA PRO A 72 -20.61 -0.58 0.35
C PRO A 72 -21.07 -1.92 -0.26
N SER A 73 -22.36 -2.06 -0.54
CA SER A 73 -22.95 -3.26 -1.14
C SER A 73 -22.58 -3.50 -2.60
N THR A 74 -22.12 -2.47 -3.30
CA THR A 74 -21.68 -2.55 -4.72
C THR A 74 -20.18 -2.73 -4.85
N MET A 75 -19.45 -2.69 -3.72
CA MET A 75 -18.03 -3.03 -3.71
C MET A 75 -17.91 -4.55 -3.77
N GLU A 76 -17.85 -5.07 -4.99
CA GLU A 76 -17.38 -6.42 -5.20
C GLU A 76 -15.96 -6.53 -4.61
N LYS A 77 -15.65 -7.66 -3.95
CA LYS A 77 -14.28 -7.99 -3.55
C LYS A 77 -13.46 -8.09 -4.82
N THR A 78 -12.90 -6.96 -5.21
CA THR A 78 -12.18 -6.78 -6.45
C THR A 78 -10.73 -7.10 -6.14
N ASP A 79 -10.18 -8.05 -6.88
CA ASP A 79 -8.76 -8.32 -6.79
C ASP A 79 -8.00 -7.12 -7.37
N TYR A 80 -7.32 -6.37 -6.50
CA TYR A 80 -6.55 -5.22 -6.91
C TYR A 80 -5.19 -5.70 -7.40
N SER A 81 -5.07 -5.86 -8.72
CA SER A 81 -3.83 -6.30 -9.38
C SER A 81 -2.74 -5.21 -9.42
N ASN A 82 -3.06 -3.98 -9.02
CA ASN A 82 -2.19 -2.80 -9.07
C ASN A 82 -2.04 -2.19 -7.66
N ASP A 83 -1.15 -1.20 -7.55
CA ASP A 83 -0.98 -0.35 -6.37
C ASP A 83 -2.31 0.22 -5.89
N LEU A 84 -2.71 -0.22 -4.69
CA LEU A 84 -3.90 0.25 -3.98
C LEU A 84 -3.47 1.16 -2.84
N THR A 85 -4.02 2.37 -2.80
CA THR A 85 -3.90 3.27 -1.65
C THR A 85 -5.25 3.39 -0.96
N ILE A 86 -5.30 3.22 0.36
CA ILE A 86 -6.49 3.44 1.17
C ILE A 86 -6.21 4.49 2.24
N TRP A 87 -7.07 5.49 2.30
CA TRP A 87 -7.11 6.45 3.40
C TRP A 87 -8.33 6.15 4.27
N PHE A 88 -8.10 5.95 5.57
CA PHE A 88 -9.14 5.49 6.47
C PHE A 88 -9.10 6.23 7.82
N THR A 89 -10.25 6.28 8.49
CA THR A 89 -10.43 6.93 9.79
C THR A 89 -10.73 5.97 10.92
N ASP A 90 -11.14 4.76 10.59
CA ASP A 90 -11.54 3.69 11.51
C ASP A 90 -11.29 2.32 10.83
N THR A 91 -11.22 1.27 11.64
CA THR A 91 -10.86 -0.08 11.17
C THR A 91 -11.98 -0.77 10.40
N SER A 92 -13.24 -0.39 10.62
CA SER A 92 -14.40 -1.02 9.97
C SER A 92 -14.34 -0.92 8.44
N VAL A 93 -13.84 0.20 7.93
CA VAL A 93 -13.63 0.42 6.50
C VAL A 93 -12.56 -0.51 5.95
N LEU A 94 -11.48 -0.74 6.70
CA LEU A 94 -10.43 -1.64 6.28
C LEU A 94 -10.90 -3.09 6.27
N GLU A 95 -11.66 -3.52 7.28
CA GLU A 95 -12.25 -4.85 7.32
C GLU A 95 -13.13 -5.11 6.09
N MET A 96 -14.01 -4.15 5.77
CA MET A 96 -14.89 -4.25 4.62
C MET A 96 -14.12 -4.31 3.28
N LEU A 97 -13.05 -3.51 3.14
CA LEU A 97 -12.30 -3.39 1.88
C LEU A 97 -11.26 -4.50 1.67
N LEU A 98 -10.60 -4.95 2.72
CA LEU A 98 -9.39 -5.75 2.63
C LEU A 98 -9.55 -7.18 3.15
N ASN A 99 -10.56 -7.46 3.97
CA ASN A 99 -10.67 -8.78 4.60
C ASN A 99 -10.98 -9.84 3.54
N PHE A 100 -9.99 -10.69 3.30
CA PHE A 100 -9.98 -11.69 2.23
C PHE A 100 -10.00 -11.07 0.81
N THR A 101 -9.36 -9.93 0.62
CA THR A 101 -9.14 -9.30 -0.69
C THR A 101 -7.72 -9.59 -1.16
N MET A 102 -7.55 -9.94 -2.44
CA MET A 102 -6.23 -10.09 -3.06
C MET A 102 -5.66 -8.70 -3.42
N VAL A 103 -4.55 -8.32 -2.79
CA VAL A 103 -3.86 -7.05 -3.07
C VAL A 103 -2.36 -7.29 -3.03
N TRP A 104 -1.65 -6.86 -4.07
CA TRP A 104 -0.19 -7.05 -4.14
C TRP A 104 0.58 -5.95 -3.44
N ASP A 105 0.35 -4.70 -3.84
CA ASP A 105 1.04 -3.55 -3.30
C ASP A 105 0.02 -2.62 -2.66
N LEU A 106 0.09 -2.49 -1.33
CA LEU A 106 -0.88 -1.76 -0.53
C LEU A 106 -0.21 -0.59 0.19
N LYS A 107 -0.83 0.58 0.10
CA LYS A 107 -0.52 1.74 0.95
C LYS A 107 -1.71 2.07 1.83
N LEU A 108 -1.50 2.06 3.14
CA LEU A 108 -2.52 2.42 4.13
C LEU A 108 -2.12 3.71 4.84
N SER A 109 -3.00 4.71 4.78
CA SER A 109 -2.79 5.98 5.49
C SER A 109 -3.91 6.21 6.50
N PHE A 110 -3.53 6.28 7.77
CA PHE A 110 -4.47 6.58 8.84
C PHE A 110 -4.70 8.10 8.95
N CYS A 111 -5.94 8.51 8.71
CA CYS A 111 -6.39 9.90 8.67
C CYS A 111 -7.23 10.31 9.88
N GLY A 112 -7.53 9.36 10.78
CA GLY A 112 -8.25 9.61 12.02
C GLY A 112 -7.42 10.35 13.08
N THR A 113 -8.09 10.74 14.15
CA THR A 113 -7.48 11.43 15.30
C THR A 113 -7.47 10.59 16.57
N THR A 114 -8.27 9.53 16.61
CA THR A 114 -8.41 8.61 17.74
C THR A 114 -7.47 7.41 17.57
N PRO A 115 -6.82 6.94 18.64
CA PRO A 115 -6.06 5.70 18.56
C PRO A 115 -6.94 4.52 18.13
N LEU A 116 -6.38 3.63 17.32
CA LEU A 116 -7.03 2.41 16.88
C LEU A 116 -6.84 1.28 17.92
N PRO A 117 -7.85 0.42 18.08
CA PRO A 117 -7.72 -0.80 18.87
C PRO A 117 -6.76 -1.79 18.21
N THR A 118 -6.41 -2.85 18.94
CA THR A 118 -5.65 -3.99 18.39
C THR A 118 -6.64 -4.98 17.76
N GLU A 119 -6.77 -4.91 16.44
CA GLU A 119 -7.57 -5.81 15.61
C GLU A 119 -6.68 -6.38 14.49
N TYR A 120 -7.06 -7.54 13.94
CA TYR A 120 -6.27 -8.21 12.91
C TYR A 120 -7.01 -8.30 11.58
N LEU A 121 -6.46 -7.67 10.55
CA LEU A 121 -6.95 -7.77 9.17
C LEU A 121 -6.26 -8.91 8.44
N THR A 122 -7.02 -9.67 7.65
CA THR A 122 -6.48 -10.75 6.82
C THR A 122 -6.43 -10.30 5.37
N ILE A 123 -5.23 -10.19 4.80
CA ILE A 123 -4.98 -9.73 3.43
C ILE A 123 -4.33 -10.86 2.63
N TRP A 124 -4.73 -11.07 1.38
CA TRP A 124 -4.14 -12.11 0.52
C TRP A 124 -3.20 -11.52 -0.52
N GLY A 125 -2.12 -12.25 -0.81
CA GLY A 125 -1.21 -11.92 -1.90
C GLY A 125 -0.31 -10.70 -1.70
N LEU A 126 -0.29 -10.16 -0.47
CA LEU A 126 0.46 -8.95 -0.15
C LEU A 126 1.96 -9.16 -0.37
N ARG A 127 2.55 -8.35 -1.26
CA ARG A 127 3.97 -8.29 -1.59
C ARG A 127 4.64 -7.18 -0.83
N LYS A 128 4.04 -5.99 -0.86
CA LYS A 128 4.57 -4.79 -0.21
C LYS A 128 3.46 -4.05 0.51
N LEU A 129 3.74 -3.68 1.75
CA LEU A 129 2.91 -2.79 2.54
C LEU A 129 3.66 -1.50 2.81
N ARG A 130 3.00 -0.37 2.55
CA ARG A 130 3.39 0.96 3.00
C ARG A 130 2.37 1.43 4.02
N VAL A 131 2.83 1.95 5.15
CA VAL A 131 1.97 2.49 6.20
C VAL A 131 2.39 3.92 6.50
N LYS A 132 1.39 4.80 6.62
CA LYS A 132 1.59 6.17 7.04
C LYS A 132 0.63 6.52 8.16
N ASN A 133 1.18 7.09 9.21
CA ASN A 133 0.40 7.59 10.34
C ASN A 133 0.43 9.12 10.37
N LYS A 134 -0.75 9.75 10.48
CA LYS A 134 -0.92 11.19 10.64
C LYS A 134 -0.80 11.65 12.10
N VAL A 135 -1.08 10.78 13.06
CA VAL A 135 -1.10 11.07 14.50
C VAL A 135 0.33 11.27 14.98
N LYS A 136 0.81 12.53 14.96
CA LYS A 136 2.04 13.07 15.61
C LYS A 136 3.11 12.00 15.90
N GLY A 137 3.46 11.23 14.89
CA GLY A 137 4.25 10.01 15.03
C GLY A 137 5.73 10.29 14.84
N GLN A 138 6.53 9.62 15.65
CA GLN A 138 8.00 9.70 15.67
C GLN A 138 8.65 9.18 14.37
N PHE A 139 7.88 8.50 13.51
CA PHE A 139 8.36 7.80 12.33
C PHE A 139 7.66 8.28 11.05
N PRO A 140 8.40 8.45 9.93
CA PRO A 140 7.83 8.79 8.62
C PRO A 140 7.01 7.62 8.04
N GLU A 141 6.63 7.70 6.76
CA GLU A 141 6.09 6.54 6.03
C GLU A 141 7.04 5.35 6.16
N GLN A 142 6.51 4.19 6.57
CA GLN A 142 7.27 2.95 6.76
C GLN A 142 6.81 1.92 5.73
N SER A 143 7.70 1.01 5.36
CA SER A 143 7.36 -0.03 4.39
C SER A 143 7.97 -1.37 4.75
N VAL A 144 7.25 -2.44 4.45
CA VAL A 144 7.76 -3.81 4.54
C VAL A 144 7.48 -4.55 3.23
N THR A 145 8.50 -5.26 2.76
CA THR A 145 8.40 -6.13 1.58
C THR A 145 8.40 -7.57 2.09
N ILE A 146 7.32 -8.29 1.83
CA ILE A 146 7.10 -9.67 2.29
C ILE A 146 7.86 -10.63 1.38
N TYR A 147 7.73 -10.46 0.07
CA TYR A 147 8.50 -11.20 -0.92
C TYR A 147 8.74 -10.34 -2.16
N SER A 148 9.88 -10.56 -2.82
CA SER A 148 10.24 -9.86 -4.04
C SER A 148 9.93 -10.72 -5.26
N SER A 149 9.17 -10.17 -6.20
CA SER A 149 9.03 -10.73 -7.55
C SER A 149 10.32 -10.44 -8.32
N SER A 150 11.36 -11.24 -8.09
CA SER A 150 12.60 -11.12 -8.85
C SER A 150 12.42 -11.77 -10.23
N LYS A 151 12.39 -10.92 -11.26
CA LYS A 151 12.45 -11.20 -12.72
C LYS A 151 11.15 -11.73 -13.37
N ASN A 152 10.66 -10.94 -14.33
CA ASN A 152 9.62 -11.20 -15.32
C ASN A 152 8.16 -11.02 -14.86
N GLU A 153 7.73 -9.75 -14.83
CA GLU A 153 6.36 -9.26 -14.61
C GLU A 153 5.27 -9.84 -15.55
N LYS A 154 5.62 -10.75 -16.48
CA LYS A 154 4.69 -11.36 -17.44
C LYS A 154 4.45 -12.86 -17.22
N GLU A 155 5.17 -13.51 -16.32
CA GLU A 155 5.06 -14.96 -16.10
C GLU A 155 4.35 -15.30 -14.77
N ASP A 156 4.33 -14.37 -13.81
CA ASP A 156 3.66 -14.52 -12.52
C ASP A 156 2.16 -14.20 -12.56
N LEU A 157 1.64 -13.71 -13.69
CA LEU A 157 0.22 -13.41 -13.84
C LEU A 157 -0.65 -14.67 -13.83
N LEU A 158 -0.06 -15.83 -14.17
CA LEU A 158 -0.66 -17.16 -14.09
C LEU A 158 0.45 -18.22 -14.10
N ALA A 159 1.21 -18.40 -13.02
CA ALA A 159 2.14 -19.54 -12.89
C ALA A 159 1.37 -20.86 -12.65
N VAL A 160 0.52 -21.21 -13.61
CA VAL A 160 -0.12 -22.52 -13.86
C VAL A 160 0.75 -23.37 -14.80
N HIS A 161 1.92 -22.87 -15.23
CA HIS A 161 2.82 -23.59 -16.12
C HIS A 161 4.24 -23.70 -15.55
N ASN A 162 4.41 -24.56 -14.55
CA ASN A 162 5.61 -25.39 -14.39
C ASN A 162 5.30 -26.48 -13.36
N LYS A 163 5.39 -27.75 -13.76
CA LYS A 163 4.96 -28.92 -12.97
C LYS A 163 5.71 -29.12 -11.63
N ASP A 164 6.77 -28.35 -11.36
CA ASP A 164 7.64 -28.52 -10.19
C ASP A 164 7.78 -27.26 -9.30
N ARG A 165 7.01 -26.19 -9.52
CA ARG A 165 7.06 -24.99 -8.65
C ARG A 165 5.85 -24.97 -7.73
N GLN A 166 6.08 -25.19 -6.44
CA GLN A 166 5.05 -25.18 -5.41
C GLN A 166 4.30 -23.84 -5.42
N MET A 167 2.97 -23.88 -5.61
CA MET A 167 2.14 -22.67 -5.64
C MET A 167 1.96 -22.18 -4.20
N PHE A 168 2.68 -21.11 -3.83
CA PHE A 168 2.56 -20.51 -2.51
C PHE A 168 1.38 -19.55 -2.44
N VAL A 169 0.52 -19.76 -1.45
CA VAL A 169 -0.51 -18.80 -1.07
C VAL A 169 0.04 -17.93 0.05
N TYR A 170 0.09 -16.61 -0.18
CA TYR A 170 0.58 -15.64 0.79
C TYR A 170 -0.59 -15.02 1.55
N ILE A 171 -0.57 -15.14 2.87
CA ILE A 171 -1.60 -14.61 3.76
C ILE A 171 -0.92 -13.68 4.76
N SER A 172 -1.45 -12.48 4.92
CA SER A 172 -0.92 -11.48 5.84
C SER A 172 -1.94 -11.12 6.92
N PHE A 173 -1.51 -11.20 8.17
CA PHE A 173 -2.23 -10.69 9.34
C PHE A 173 -1.65 -9.34 9.73
N LEU A 174 -2.47 -8.30 9.63
CA LEU A 174 -2.07 -6.92 9.91
C LEU A 174 -2.71 -6.43 11.21
N ASP A 175 -1.89 -6.11 12.20
CA ASP A 175 -2.31 -5.47 13.45
C ASP A 175 -2.66 -4.00 13.20
N THR A 176 -3.92 -3.61 13.40
CA THR A 176 -4.38 -2.24 13.17
C THR A 176 -3.83 -1.23 14.19
N SER A 177 -3.33 -1.68 15.34
CA SER A 177 -2.76 -0.79 16.35
C SER A 177 -1.41 -0.19 15.93
N LEU A 178 -0.73 -0.75 14.91
CA LEU A 178 0.51 -0.18 14.35
C LEU A 178 0.30 1.24 13.80
N PHE A 179 -0.92 1.56 13.35
CA PHE A 179 -1.25 2.89 12.82
C PHE A 179 -1.31 3.96 13.91
N ASN A 180 -1.19 3.58 15.18
CA ASN A 180 -0.98 4.52 16.27
C ASN A 180 0.45 5.07 16.31
N GLY A 181 1.41 4.43 15.62
CA GLY A 181 2.79 4.93 15.46
C GLY A 181 3.65 4.84 16.71
N TYR A 182 3.32 3.95 17.65
CA TYR A 182 4.11 3.73 18.86
C TYR A 182 5.38 2.89 18.61
N SER A 183 5.45 2.17 17.48
CA SER A 183 6.53 1.25 17.12
C SER A 183 6.95 1.38 15.66
N LEU A 184 8.15 0.86 15.36
CA LEU A 184 8.58 0.59 14.00
C LEU A 184 7.79 -0.61 13.45
N LEU A 185 7.45 -0.53 12.17
CA LEU A 185 6.82 -1.60 11.42
C LEU A 185 7.73 -2.82 11.38
N LYS A 186 7.20 -3.96 11.81
CA LYS A 186 7.89 -5.25 11.81
C LYS A 186 7.03 -6.29 11.11
N SER A 187 7.70 -7.30 10.56
CA SER A 187 7.01 -8.49 10.10
C SER A 187 7.85 -9.74 10.33
N TYR A 188 7.18 -10.88 10.46
CA TYR A 188 7.81 -12.19 10.32
C TYR A 188 6.89 -13.12 9.54
N SER A 189 7.50 -14.04 8.80
CA SER A 189 6.78 -14.99 7.95
C SER A 189 7.10 -16.42 8.38
N VAL A 190 6.10 -17.29 8.32
CA VAL A 190 6.22 -18.72 8.61
C VAL A 190 5.62 -19.52 7.47
N GLU A 191 6.32 -20.56 7.03
CA GLU A 191 5.89 -21.44 5.95
C GLU A 191 5.22 -22.70 6.50
N ASN A 192 4.17 -23.18 5.84
CA ASN A 192 3.56 -24.50 6.02
C ASN A 192 3.20 -24.85 7.49
N VAL A 193 2.52 -23.94 8.18
CA VAL A 193 2.08 -24.15 9.56
C VAL A 193 0.90 -25.12 9.60
N SER A 194 1.11 -26.32 10.15
CA SER A 194 0.11 -27.39 10.23
C SER A 194 -1.06 -27.10 11.17
N SER A 195 -0.90 -26.18 12.14
CA SER A 195 -1.91 -25.79 13.13
C SER A 195 -2.56 -24.42 12.86
N ILE A 196 -2.42 -23.88 11.65
CA ILE A 196 -2.82 -22.49 11.42
C ILE A 196 -4.32 -22.25 11.61
N THR A 197 -5.13 -23.25 11.29
CA THR A 197 -6.58 -23.23 11.49
C THR A 197 -6.98 -23.29 12.96
N GLU A 198 -6.14 -23.84 13.83
CA GLU A 198 -6.34 -23.90 15.29
C GLU A 198 -6.05 -22.55 15.96
N HIS A 199 -5.12 -21.77 15.40
CA HIS A 199 -4.75 -20.46 15.93
C HIS A 199 -5.51 -19.30 15.28
N PHE A 200 -6.06 -19.50 14.08
CA PHE A 200 -6.74 -18.46 13.31
C PHE A 200 -8.06 -18.97 12.74
N HIS A 201 -9.07 -19.13 13.61
CA HIS A 201 -10.39 -19.63 13.22
C HIS A 201 -11.07 -18.86 12.07
N ASN A 202 -10.74 -17.57 11.88
CA ASN A 202 -11.26 -16.78 10.76
C ASN A 202 -10.75 -17.27 9.39
N LEU A 203 -9.65 -18.02 9.34
CA LEU A 203 -9.16 -18.66 8.12
C LEU A 203 -10.03 -19.84 7.68
N LEU A 204 -10.80 -20.46 8.58
CA LEU A 204 -11.67 -21.61 8.29
C LEU A 204 -12.79 -21.26 7.29
N TYR A 205 -13.19 -19.99 7.24
CA TYR A 205 -14.22 -19.50 6.30
C TYR A 205 -13.67 -19.23 4.90
N SER A 206 -12.37 -19.34 4.70
CA SER A 206 -11.78 -19.22 3.39
C SER A 206 -11.75 -20.58 2.69
N ASN A 207 -12.47 -20.70 1.57
CA ASN A 207 -12.39 -21.82 0.63
C ASN A 207 -10.96 -22.09 0.09
N VAL A 208 -9.97 -21.26 0.46
CA VAL A 208 -8.55 -21.43 0.12
C VAL A 208 -7.90 -22.60 0.84
N PHE A 209 -8.41 -22.99 2.01
CA PHE A 209 -7.91 -24.14 2.78
C PHE A 209 -8.67 -25.43 2.49
N SER A 210 -9.81 -25.36 1.78
CA SER A 210 -10.68 -26.52 1.53
C SER A 210 -10.42 -27.23 0.20
N THR A 211 -9.37 -26.86 -0.55
CA THR A 211 -8.99 -27.54 -1.80
C THR A 211 -7.75 -28.40 -1.60
N SER A 212 -7.94 -29.70 -1.78
CA SER A 212 -6.97 -30.78 -1.64
C SER A 212 -5.70 -30.60 -2.50
N ASP A 213 -4.59 -31.06 -1.91
CA ASP A 213 -3.32 -31.52 -2.50
C ASP A 213 -2.38 -30.47 -3.16
N ASN A 214 -1.19 -30.33 -2.56
CA ASN A 214 0.03 -29.64 -3.05
C ASN A 214 0.16 -28.11 -2.94
N ARG A 215 -0.70 -27.39 -2.21
CA ARG A 215 -0.49 -25.95 -1.95
C ARG A 215 0.32 -25.73 -0.67
N SER A 216 1.38 -24.93 -0.77
CA SER A 216 2.09 -24.41 0.40
C SER A 216 1.60 -23.01 0.74
N TYR A 217 1.68 -22.67 2.01
CA TYR A 217 1.19 -21.40 2.52
C TYR A 217 2.32 -20.68 3.23
N VAL A 218 2.41 -19.37 3.02
CA VAL A 218 3.27 -18.47 3.79
C VAL A 218 2.38 -17.51 4.53
N VAL A 219 2.51 -17.49 5.85
CA VAL A 219 1.75 -16.58 6.70
C VAL A 219 2.66 -15.55 7.31
N THR A 220 2.32 -14.30 7.09
CA THR A 220 3.10 -13.14 7.55
C THR A 220 2.30 -12.38 8.60
N PHE A 221 2.91 -12.16 9.75
CA PHE A 221 2.37 -11.27 10.78
C PHE A 221 3.05 -9.92 10.66
N ILE A 222 2.27 -8.85 10.69
CA ILE A 222 2.71 -7.47 10.51
C ILE A 222 2.18 -6.64 11.69
N TYR A 223 3.07 -5.96 12.42
CA TYR A 223 2.77 -5.22 13.65
C TYR A 223 3.75 -4.05 13.88
#